data_AF-A0A7X7Q6N7-F1
#
_entry.id   AF-A0A7X7Q6N7-F1
#
_cell.length_a   1.000
_cell.length_b   1.000
_cell.length_c   1.000
_cell.angle_alpha   90.00
_cell.angle_beta   90.00
_cell.angle_gamma   90.00
#
_symmetry.space_group_name_H-M   'P 1'
#
loop_
_entity.id
_entity.type
_entity.pdbx_description
1 polymer ?
#
loop_
_entity_poly.entity_id
_entity_poly.type
_entity_poly.pdbx_seq_one_letter_code
_entity_poly.pdbx_strand_id
1 'polypeptide(L)'
;MKRTMPIASVLVAALVGLTACSDGATADESTPVADETTASAEAEPAPVEEESTTPEEQQPTEEAAGTGQSLSDACLSMAGPMAEASAAMSELASVATSEPQAAVDAWTEMVNAFRSVADSVTNDEVKQAVTVVHDDIADVRDGLQLIFVDGDMSAMQEYTVDVEEFQTSYTELMELCTS
;
A
#
# COMPACT_ATOMS: atom_id res chain seq x y z
N MET A 1 -1.41 -9.67 -34.88
CA MET A 1 -0.98 -8.28 -35.11
C MET A 1 -0.08 -7.89 -33.95
N LYS A 2 1.20 -7.62 -34.21
CA LYS A 2 2.19 -7.26 -33.19
C LYS A 2 2.00 -5.78 -32.83
N ARG A 3 1.62 -5.47 -31.60
CA ARG A 3 1.55 -4.10 -31.09
C ARG A 3 2.84 -3.85 -30.30
N THR A 4 3.73 -3.07 -30.88
CA THR A 4 4.93 -2.54 -30.22
C THR A 4 4.53 -1.30 -29.43
N MET A 5 4.62 -1.36 -28.11
CA MET A 5 4.50 -0.19 -27.22
C MET A 5 5.86 0.51 -27.09
N PRO A 6 5.90 1.86 -27.04
CA PRO A 6 7.14 2.61 -26.85
C PRO A 6 7.58 2.62 -25.38
N ILE A 7 8.84 2.28 -25.16
CA ILE A 7 9.55 2.33 -23.87
C ILE A 7 9.84 3.80 -23.53
N ALA A 8 9.23 4.32 -22.46
CA ALA A 8 9.62 5.59 -21.86
C ALA A 8 10.81 5.36 -20.92
N SER A 9 11.94 6.03 -21.18
CA SER A 9 13.14 5.95 -20.35
C SER A 9 12.99 6.81 -19.10
N VAL A 10 12.86 6.19 -17.92
CA VAL A 10 12.95 6.86 -16.63
C VAL A 10 14.42 6.86 -16.17
N LEU A 11 14.92 8.06 -15.89
CA LEU A 11 16.31 8.35 -15.55
C LEU A 11 16.44 8.35 -14.02
N VAL A 12 16.91 7.24 -13.43
CA VAL A 12 17.14 7.11 -11.98
C VAL A 12 18.47 7.75 -11.60
N ALA A 13 18.42 8.86 -10.86
CA ALA A 13 19.59 9.46 -10.22
C ALA A 13 19.73 8.92 -8.79
N ALA A 14 20.62 7.94 -8.60
CA ALA A 14 20.97 7.43 -7.28
C ALA A 14 22.02 8.35 -6.62
N LEU A 15 21.66 8.95 -5.47
CA LEU A 15 22.61 9.55 -4.51
C LEU A 15 22.49 8.81 -3.19
N VAL A 16 23.26 7.72 -3.05
CA VAL A 16 23.44 7.00 -1.79
C VAL A 16 24.68 7.56 -1.08
N GLY A 17 24.46 8.31 -0.01
CA GLY A 17 25.47 8.71 0.95
C GLY A 17 25.41 7.81 2.19
N LEU A 18 26.31 6.84 2.31
CA LEU A 18 26.49 5.99 3.50
C LEU A 18 27.54 6.62 4.42
N THR A 19 27.10 7.20 5.54
CA THR A 19 28.00 7.57 6.66
C THR A 19 27.87 6.58 7.81
N ALA A 20 28.88 5.70 7.87
CA ALA A 20 29.59 5.21 9.05
C ALA A 20 28.80 4.66 10.27
N CYS A 21 28.99 3.36 10.48
CA CYS A 21 28.91 2.68 11.78
C CYS A 21 29.79 3.39 12.84
N SER A 22 29.22 3.65 14.01
CA SER A 22 29.96 3.69 15.27
C SER A 22 29.38 2.64 16.21
N ASP A 23 30.15 1.58 16.35
CA ASP A 23 30.05 0.49 17.32
C ASP A 23 30.48 1.00 18.72
N GLY A 24 29.83 0.56 19.80
CA GLY A 24 30.36 0.78 21.16
C GLY A 24 29.32 0.77 22.29
N ALA A 25 29.25 -0.37 23.00
CA ALA A 25 28.43 -0.67 24.17
C ALA A 25 28.75 0.11 25.45
N THR A 26 27.79 0.25 26.38
CA THR A 26 27.83 -0.30 27.76
C THR A 26 26.58 0.10 28.56
N ALA A 27 26.22 -0.77 29.50
CA ALA A 27 25.07 -0.72 30.41
C ALA A 27 25.07 0.50 31.35
N ASP A 28 23.88 0.90 31.82
CA ASP A 28 23.71 1.31 33.21
C ASP A 28 22.26 1.13 33.68
N GLU A 29 22.17 0.47 34.82
CA GLU A 29 21.01 0.24 35.68
C GLU A 29 20.80 1.50 36.52
N SER A 30 19.58 2.07 36.58
CA SER A 30 19.01 2.66 37.80
C SER A 30 17.61 3.27 37.58
N THR A 31 16.66 2.73 38.33
CA THR A 31 15.38 3.34 38.72
C THR A 31 15.59 4.76 39.28
N PRO A 32 14.60 5.66 39.11
CA PRO A 32 14.00 6.21 40.32
C PRO A 32 12.48 6.29 40.31
N VAL A 33 11.95 6.15 41.53
CA VAL A 33 10.57 6.37 41.97
C VAL A 33 10.40 7.83 42.37
N ALA A 34 9.29 8.47 42.00
CA ALA A 34 8.60 9.60 42.65
C ALA A 34 7.35 9.88 41.78
N ASP A 35 6.09 9.68 42.16
CA ASP A 35 5.30 10.12 43.32
C ASP A 35 5.43 11.62 43.65
N GLU A 36 4.50 12.42 43.11
CA GLU A 36 3.73 13.47 43.78
C GLU A 36 2.71 14.04 42.76
N THR A 37 1.40 13.90 42.95
CA THR A 37 0.53 14.80 43.74
C THR A 37 0.36 16.19 43.11
N THR A 38 -0.84 16.45 42.55
CA THR A 38 -1.72 17.59 42.96
C THR A 38 -2.69 18.04 41.84
N ALA A 39 -3.98 17.84 42.15
CA ALA A 39 -5.16 18.68 41.99
C ALA A 39 -5.51 19.42 40.67
N SER A 40 -6.78 19.18 40.31
CA SER A 40 -7.68 20.00 39.50
C SER A 40 -7.62 21.50 39.77
N ALA A 41 -7.77 22.29 38.70
CA ALA A 41 -8.50 23.56 38.75
C ALA A 41 -9.11 23.85 37.37
N GLU A 42 -10.45 23.83 37.30
CA GLU A 42 -11.24 24.48 36.25
C GLU A 42 -11.01 25.99 36.26
N ALA A 43 -10.98 26.61 35.08
CA ALA A 43 -11.38 28.00 34.89
C ALA A 43 -11.90 28.22 33.45
N GLU A 44 -13.09 28.80 33.40
CA GLU A 44 -13.96 29.13 32.28
C GLU A 44 -13.39 30.08 31.19
N PRO A 45 -14.08 30.22 30.04
CA PRO A 45 -13.59 30.85 28.82
C PRO A 45 -13.99 32.34 28.70
N ALA A 46 -13.24 33.10 27.88
CA ALA A 46 -13.66 34.35 27.21
C ALA A 46 -12.53 34.87 26.29
N PRO A 47 -12.78 35.78 25.33
CA PRO A 47 -13.90 35.90 24.40
C PRO A 47 -13.42 35.92 22.92
N VAL A 48 -14.40 35.81 22.02
CA VAL A 48 -14.36 36.08 20.58
C VAL A 48 -13.50 37.28 20.16
N GLU A 49 -12.59 37.05 19.22
CA GLU A 49 -12.21 38.05 18.21
C GLU A 49 -12.71 37.55 16.85
N GLU A 50 -13.80 38.16 16.39
CA GLU A 50 -14.26 38.05 15.01
C GLU A 50 -13.34 38.87 14.11
N GLU A 51 -12.31 38.24 13.54
CA GLU A 51 -11.73 38.76 12.31
C GLU A 51 -12.52 38.20 11.13
N SER A 52 -13.44 39.06 10.65
CA SER A 52 -14.03 38.99 9.32
C SER A 52 -12.91 38.98 8.28
N THR A 53 -12.42 37.79 7.96
CA THR A 53 -11.78 37.52 6.68
C THR A 53 -12.86 36.98 5.76
N THR A 54 -13.28 37.84 4.84
CA THR A 54 -14.00 37.47 3.62
C THR A 54 -13.44 36.14 3.12
N PRO A 55 -14.25 35.09 2.96
CA PRO A 55 -13.81 33.94 2.17
C PRO A 55 -13.62 34.49 0.76
N GLU A 56 -12.36 34.68 0.34
CA GLU A 56 -12.04 34.55 -1.07
C GLU A 56 -12.66 33.22 -1.50
N GLU A 57 -13.66 33.31 -2.37
CA GLU A 57 -14.13 32.17 -3.13
C GLU A 57 -12.90 31.54 -3.76
N GLN A 58 -12.37 30.51 -3.10
CA GLN A 58 -11.52 29.52 -3.73
C GLN A 58 -12.42 28.95 -4.80
N GLN A 59 -12.29 29.50 -6.01
CA GLN A 59 -12.78 28.83 -7.20
C GLN A 59 -12.29 27.40 -7.08
N PRO A 60 -13.20 26.41 -7.01
CA PRO A 60 -12.79 25.05 -7.29
C PRO A 60 -12.14 25.15 -8.67
N THR A 61 -10.84 24.85 -8.73
CA THR A 61 -10.22 24.50 -9.99
C THR A 61 -10.99 23.26 -10.45
N GLU A 62 -12.03 23.49 -11.25
CA GLU A 62 -12.69 22.45 -12.04
C GLU A 62 -11.63 21.91 -13.00
N GLU A 63 -10.79 21.00 -12.52
CA GLU A 63 -10.17 20.01 -13.39
C GLU A 63 -11.25 18.99 -13.75
N ALA A 64 -11.90 19.31 -14.87
CA ALA A 64 -12.65 18.44 -15.77
C ALA A 64 -13.83 17.67 -15.19
N ALA A 65 -15.01 18.09 -15.63
CA ALA A 65 -16.21 17.28 -15.71
C ALA A 65 -15.95 15.93 -16.43
N GLY A 66 -15.74 14.89 -15.64
CA GLY A 66 -16.04 13.50 -16.01
C GLY A 66 -17.06 12.99 -15.01
N THR A 67 -18.14 12.37 -15.46
CA THR A 67 -19.15 11.71 -14.63
C THR A 67 -18.62 10.43 -13.95
N GLY A 68 -17.35 10.43 -13.57
CA GLY A 68 -16.63 9.32 -12.95
C GLY A 68 -16.33 9.61 -11.48
N GLN A 69 -16.06 8.54 -10.75
CA GLN A 69 -15.60 8.60 -9.35
C GLN A 69 -14.33 9.45 -9.23
N SER A 70 -14.26 10.30 -8.20
CA SER A 70 -13.05 11.05 -7.90
C SER A 70 -11.90 10.08 -7.56
N LEU A 71 -10.65 10.48 -7.77
CA LEU A 71 -9.49 9.67 -7.41
C LEU A 71 -9.50 9.32 -5.90
N SER A 72 -9.82 10.29 -5.05
CA SER A 72 -9.91 10.08 -3.60
C SER A 72 -11.00 9.07 -3.22
N ASP A 73 -12.19 9.16 -3.81
CA ASP A 73 -13.26 8.19 -3.55
C ASP A 73 -12.93 6.79 -4.08
N ALA A 74 -12.23 6.71 -5.22
CA ALA A 74 -11.74 5.45 -5.78
C ALA A 74 -10.72 4.81 -4.85
N CYS A 75 -9.74 5.57 -4.37
CA CYS A 75 -8.74 5.09 -3.42
C CYS A 75 -9.33 4.69 -2.06
N LEU A 76 -10.31 5.44 -1.55
CA LEU A 76 -11.01 5.07 -0.31
C LEU A 76 -11.77 3.73 -0.45
N SER A 77 -12.30 3.42 -1.65
CA SER A 77 -12.97 2.14 -1.89
C SER A 77 -12.03 0.94 -1.79
N MET A 78 -10.72 1.16 -1.88
CA MET A 78 -9.70 0.10 -1.78
C MET A 78 -9.21 -0.17 -0.36
N ALA A 79 -9.61 0.64 0.63
CA ALA A 79 -9.11 0.52 2.00
C ALA A 79 -9.39 -0.87 2.62
N GLY A 80 -10.56 -1.46 2.31
CA GLY A 80 -10.90 -2.83 2.71
C GLY A 80 -9.96 -3.88 2.09
N PRO A 81 -9.90 -3.98 0.75
CA PRO A 81 -8.97 -4.86 0.04
C PRO A 81 -7.51 -4.72 0.47
N MET A 82 -7.02 -3.51 0.74
CA MET A 82 -5.66 -3.29 1.26
C MET A 82 -5.47 -3.85 2.68
N ALA A 83 -6.50 -3.76 3.53
CA ALA A 83 -6.49 -4.38 4.85
C ALA A 83 -6.52 -5.91 4.77
N GLU A 84 -7.33 -6.47 3.86
CA GLU A 84 -7.37 -7.91 3.56
C GLU A 84 -6.03 -8.41 3.03
N ALA A 85 -5.40 -7.66 2.13
CA ALA A 85 -4.07 -7.96 1.61
C ALA A 85 -3.00 -7.99 2.72
N SER A 86 -3.07 -7.03 3.65
CA SER A 86 -2.18 -6.97 4.80
C SER A 86 -2.36 -8.17 5.75
N ALA A 87 -3.61 -8.60 5.94
CA ALA A 87 -3.93 -9.79 6.71
C ALA A 87 -3.42 -11.06 6.02
N ALA A 88 -3.66 -11.20 4.72
CA ALA A 88 -3.18 -12.31 3.91
C ALA A 88 -1.65 -12.41 3.95
N MET A 89 -0.92 -11.31 3.78
CA MET A 89 0.55 -11.29 3.89
C MET A 89 1.04 -11.76 5.27
N SER A 90 0.33 -11.41 6.33
CA SER A 90 0.64 -11.85 7.70
C SER A 90 0.38 -13.35 7.90
N GLU A 91 -0.75 -13.85 7.37
CA GLU A 91 -1.10 -15.27 7.35
C GLU A 91 -0.04 -16.07 6.58
N LEU A 92 0.31 -15.61 5.39
CA LEU A 92 1.29 -16.22 4.49
C LEU A 92 2.67 -16.39 5.14
N ALA A 93 3.12 -15.38 5.88
CA ALA A 93 4.37 -15.47 6.64
C ALA A 93 4.37 -16.64 7.64
N SER A 94 3.20 -17.06 8.12
CA SER A 94 3.04 -18.18 9.06
C SER A 94 2.85 -19.54 8.39
N VAL A 95 2.22 -19.60 7.21
CA VAL A 95 1.80 -20.88 6.57
C VAL A 95 2.58 -21.28 5.32
N ALA A 96 3.29 -20.36 4.66
CA ALA A 96 3.85 -20.59 3.32
C ALA A 96 4.84 -21.77 3.21
N THR A 97 5.45 -22.19 4.33
CA THR A 97 6.42 -23.29 4.33
C THR A 97 5.88 -24.63 4.85
N SER A 98 4.76 -24.61 5.59
CA SER A 98 4.16 -25.81 6.20
C SER A 98 2.86 -26.22 5.55
N GLU A 99 2.12 -25.27 4.96
CA GLU A 99 0.79 -25.46 4.39
C GLU A 99 0.68 -24.68 3.07
N PRO A 100 1.38 -25.13 2.01
CA PRO A 100 1.46 -24.39 0.75
C PRO A 100 0.11 -24.20 0.06
N GLN A 101 -0.84 -25.12 0.25
CA GLN A 101 -2.21 -24.94 -0.26
C GLN A 101 -2.94 -23.81 0.46
N ALA A 102 -2.79 -23.69 1.79
CA ALA A 102 -3.40 -22.60 2.54
C ALA A 102 -2.85 -21.24 2.10
N ALA A 103 -1.56 -21.20 1.75
CA ALA A 103 -0.96 -20.01 1.14
C ALA A 103 -1.60 -19.66 -0.21
N VAL A 104 -1.73 -20.63 -1.12
CA VAL A 104 -2.39 -20.42 -2.42
C VAL A 104 -3.84 -19.94 -2.24
N ASP A 105 -4.56 -20.50 -1.27
CA ASP A 105 -5.95 -20.11 -0.98
C ASP A 105 -6.02 -18.65 -0.48
N ALA A 106 -5.11 -18.24 0.42
CA ALA A 106 -5.02 -16.86 0.89
C ALA A 106 -4.70 -15.85 -0.24
N TRP A 107 -3.74 -16.18 -1.12
CA TRP A 107 -3.49 -15.36 -2.30
C TRP A 107 -4.69 -15.32 -3.25
N THR A 108 -5.43 -16.42 -3.38
CA THR A 108 -6.66 -16.49 -4.19
C THR A 108 -7.74 -15.54 -3.67
N GLU A 109 -7.92 -15.45 -2.35
CA GLU A 109 -8.82 -14.47 -1.74
C GLU A 109 -8.40 -13.05 -2.07
N MET A 110 -7.11 -12.74 -1.99
CA MET A 110 -6.57 -11.43 -2.32
C MET A 110 -6.79 -11.07 -3.81
N VAL A 111 -6.54 -12.00 -4.74
CA VAL A 111 -6.89 -11.80 -6.17
C VAL A 111 -8.37 -11.47 -6.33
N ASN A 112 -9.26 -12.22 -5.68
CA ASN A 112 -10.69 -11.97 -5.80
C ASN A 112 -11.10 -10.60 -5.23
N ALA A 113 -10.48 -10.14 -4.14
CA ALA A 113 -10.71 -8.83 -3.57
C ALA A 113 -10.31 -7.71 -4.54
N PHE A 114 -9.09 -7.74 -5.08
CA PHE A 114 -8.62 -6.75 -6.05
C PHE A 114 -9.43 -6.79 -7.35
N ARG A 115 -9.86 -7.96 -7.83
CA ARG A 115 -10.78 -8.06 -8.98
C ARG A 115 -12.10 -7.34 -8.69
N SER A 116 -12.68 -7.58 -7.52
CA SER A 116 -13.95 -6.94 -7.14
C SER A 116 -13.84 -5.42 -7.11
N VAL A 117 -12.69 -4.91 -6.66
CA VAL A 117 -12.40 -3.46 -6.68
C VAL A 117 -12.29 -2.97 -8.11
N ALA A 118 -11.46 -3.62 -8.93
CA ALA A 118 -11.29 -3.26 -10.33
C ALA A 118 -12.63 -3.21 -11.07
N ASP A 119 -13.51 -4.18 -10.83
CA ASP A 119 -14.85 -4.22 -11.45
C ASP A 119 -15.75 -3.05 -10.98
N SER A 120 -15.59 -2.61 -9.73
CA SER A 120 -16.43 -1.57 -9.10
C SER A 120 -15.95 -0.13 -9.34
N VAL A 121 -14.63 0.08 -9.45
CA VAL A 121 -14.05 1.41 -9.62
C VAL A 121 -14.36 1.95 -11.00
N THR A 122 -14.81 3.20 -11.05
CA THR A 122 -15.14 3.89 -12.32
C THR A 122 -14.13 4.94 -12.73
N ASN A 123 -13.17 5.27 -11.86
CA ASN A 123 -12.02 6.08 -12.21
C ASN A 123 -11.05 5.23 -13.04
N ASP A 124 -10.77 5.63 -14.28
CA ASP A 124 -9.98 4.83 -15.21
C ASP A 124 -8.53 4.62 -14.74
N GLU A 125 -7.92 5.63 -14.12
CA GLU A 125 -6.54 5.58 -13.64
C GLU A 125 -6.40 4.61 -12.46
N VAL A 126 -7.27 4.73 -11.46
CA VAL A 126 -7.30 3.80 -10.33
C VAL A 126 -7.70 2.40 -10.79
N LYS A 127 -8.68 2.25 -11.69
CA LYS A 127 -9.05 0.95 -12.27
C LYS A 127 -7.87 0.29 -12.97
N GLN A 128 -7.09 1.04 -13.76
CA GLN A 128 -5.91 0.50 -14.43
C GLN A 128 -4.87 0.03 -13.41
N ALA A 129 -4.53 0.87 -12.43
CA ALA A 129 -3.54 0.52 -11.41
C ALA A 129 -3.96 -0.71 -10.60
N VAL A 130 -5.23 -0.79 -10.18
CA VAL A 130 -5.78 -1.96 -9.47
C VAL A 130 -5.78 -3.21 -10.34
N THR A 131 -6.02 -3.08 -11.65
CA THR A 131 -6.00 -4.22 -12.57
C THR A 131 -4.58 -4.79 -12.69
N VAL A 132 -3.56 -3.93 -12.78
CA VAL A 132 -2.16 -4.37 -12.79
C VAL A 132 -1.83 -5.09 -11.48
N VAL A 133 -2.16 -4.50 -10.33
CA VAL A 133 -1.93 -5.15 -9.02
C VAL A 133 -2.67 -6.49 -8.93
N HIS A 134 -3.92 -6.58 -9.41
CA HIS A 134 -4.66 -7.83 -9.48
C HIS A 134 -3.94 -8.91 -10.28
N ASP A 135 -3.43 -8.55 -11.47
CA ASP A 135 -2.76 -9.48 -12.37
C ASP A 135 -1.44 -9.96 -11.74
N ASP A 136 -0.64 -9.07 -11.17
CA ASP A 136 0.62 -9.45 -10.52
C ASP A 136 0.39 -10.34 -9.30
N ILE A 137 -0.64 -10.08 -8.48
CA ILE A 137 -1.03 -10.96 -7.36
C ILE A 137 -1.42 -12.34 -7.88
N ALA A 138 -2.10 -12.42 -9.03
CA ALA A 138 -2.50 -13.67 -9.64
C ALA A 138 -1.29 -14.47 -10.13
N ASP A 139 -0.29 -13.81 -10.71
CA ASP A 139 0.95 -14.44 -11.15
C ASP A 139 1.77 -14.96 -9.95
N VAL A 140 1.88 -14.19 -8.86
CA VAL A 140 2.52 -14.63 -7.60
C VAL A 140 1.83 -15.88 -7.03
N ARG A 141 0.49 -15.90 -7.00
CA ARG A 141 -0.29 -17.07 -6.56
C ARG A 141 0.03 -18.29 -7.44
N ASP A 142 0.06 -18.12 -8.75
CA ASP A 142 0.27 -19.22 -9.69
C ASP A 142 1.69 -19.77 -9.57
N GLY A 143 2.69 -18.91 -9.38
CA GLY A 143 4.05 -19.31 -9.04
C GLY A 143 4.13 -20.10 -7.74
N LEU A 144 3.39 -19.70 -6.69
CA LEU A 144 3.31 -20.47 -5.43
C LEU A 144 2.71 -21.87 -5.64
N GLN A 145 1.62 -21.95 -6.39
CA GLN A 145 0.99 -23.23 -6.74
C GLN A 145 2.00 -24.13 -7.48
N LEU A 146 2.64 -23.61 -8.53
CA LEU A 146 3.61 -24.36 -9.33
C LEU A 146 4.79 -24.86 -8.48
N ILE A 147 5.40 -24.00 -7.67
CA ILE A 147 6.63 -24.33 -6.94
C ILE A 147 6.35 -25.23 -5.73
N PHE A 148 5.35 -24.88 -4.92
CA PHE A 148 5.17 -25.46 -3.59
C PHE A 148 4.06 -26.50 -3.50
N VAL A 149 3.09 -26.48 -4.41
CA VAL A 149 2.04 -27.52 -4.49
C VAL A 149 2.39 -28.55 -5.56
N ASP A 150 2.74 -28.09 -6.76
CA ASP A 150 3.02 -28.98 -7.90
C ASP A 150 4.49 -29.44 -7.95
N GLY A 151 5.38 -28.75 -7.21
CA GLY A 151 6.81 -29.12 -7.09
C GLY A 151 7.67 -28.72 -8.28
N ASP A 152 7.20 -27.83 -9.16
CA ASP A 152 7.93 -27.34 -10.32
C ASP A 152 8.90 -26.22 -9.94
N MET A 153 10.10 -26.62 -9.55
CA MET A 153 11.18 -25.71 -9.19
C MET A 153 11.73 -24.92 -10.40
N SER A 154 11.34 -25.24 -11.64
CA SER A 154 11.76 -24.45 -12.80
C SER A 154 11.08 -23.08 -12.86
N ALA A 155 9.91 -22.93 -12.23
CA ALA A 155 9.16 -21.68 -12.11
C ALA A 155 9.74 -20.69 -11.08
N MET A 156 10.74 -21.08 -10.29
CA MET A 156 11.27 -20.26 -9.18
C MET A 156 11.87 -18.91 -9.63
N GLN A 157 12.45 -18.86 -10.83
CA GLN A 157 12.95 -17.60 -11.38
C GLN A 157 11.81 -16.65 -11.76
N GLU A 158 10.76 -17.17 -12.42
CA GLU A 158 9.59 -16.41 -12.83
C GLU A 158 8.83 -15.90 -11.59
N TYR A 159 8.57 -16.76 -10.62
CA TYR A 159 7.97 -16.38 -9.33
C TYR A 159 8.71 -15.23 -8.61
N THR A 160 10.04 -15.18 -8.69
CA THR A 160 10.79 -14.06 -8.08
C THR A 160 10.53 -12.75 -8.82
N VAL A 161 10.43 -12.80 -10.15
CA VAL A 161 10.06 -11.64 -10.97
C VAL A 161 8.63 -11.21 -10.65
N ASP A 162 7.69 -12.15 -10.60
CA ASP A 162 6.27 -11.85 -10.31
C ASP A 162 6.12 -11.16 -8.93
N VAL A 163 6.91 -11.57 -7.93
CA VAL A 163 6.92 -10.92 -6.60
C VAL A 163 7.48 -9.50 -6.66
N GLU A 164 8.50 -9.25 -7.48
CA GLU A 164 9.08 -7.90 -7.67
C GLU A 164 8.11 -6.98 -8.44
N GLU A 165 7.43 -7.51 -9.46
CA GLU A 165 6.42 -6.80 -10.24
C GLU A 165 5.22 -6.43 -9.36
N PHE A 166 4.70 -7.38 -8.56
CA PHE A 166 3.65 -7.11 -7.57
C PHE A 166 4.03 -6.00 -6.58
N GLN A 167 5.24 -6.04 -6.01
CA GLN A 167 5.69 -4.99 -5.09
C GLN A 167 5.76 -3.62 -5.76
N THR A 168 6.19 -3.60 -7.03
CA THR A 168 6.27 -2.38 -7.84
C THR A 168 4.88 -1.82 -8.08
N SER A 169 3.96 -2.61 -8.63
CA SER A 169 2.60 -2.14 -8.94
C SER A 169 1.81 -1.76 -7.68
N TYR A 170 1.99 -2.47 -6.57
CA TYR A 170 1.37 -2.12 -5.30
C TYR A 170 1.87 -0.77 -4.78
N THR A 171 3.18 -0.50 -4.92
CA THR A 171 3.75 0.80 -4.54
C THR A 171 3.21 1.92 -5.43
N GLU A 172 3.18 1.72 -6.74
CA GLU A 172 2.60 2.69 -7.69
C GLU A 172 1.12 2.98 -7.38
N LEU A 173 0.34 1.96 -7.00
CA LEU A 173 -1.05 2.14 -6.56
C LEU A 173 -1.15 2.99 -5.28
N MET A 174 -0.25 2.78 -4.31
CA MET A 174 -0.21 3.57 -3.07
C MET A 174 0.21 5.02 -3.32
N GLU A 175 1.19 5.24 -4.21
CA GLU A 175 1.61 6.58 -4.62
C GLU A 175 0.48 7.31 -5.34
N LEU A 176 -0.22 6.64 -6.27
CA LEU A 176 -1.41 7.18 -6.93
C LEU A 176 -2.50 7.59 -5.92
N CYS A 177 -2.66 6.84 -4.83
CA CYS A 177 -3.66 7.13 -3.82
C CYS A 177 -3.25 8.14 -2.75
N THR A 178 -2.01 8.61 -2.78
CA THR A 178 -1.49 9.61 -1.85
C THR A 178 -1.07 10.91 -2.55
N SER A 179 -1.10 10.95 -3.88
CA SER A 179 -0.92 12.15 -4.72
C SER A 179 -2.12 13.08 -4.68
#